data_AF-A0A0C9Z9J2-F1
#
_entry.id   AF-A0A0C9Z9J2-F1
#
_cell.length_a   1.000
_cell.length_b   1.000
_cell.length_c   1.000
_cell.angle_alpha   90.00
_cell.angle_beta   90.00
_cell.angle_gamma   90.00
#
_symmetry.space_group_name_H-M   'P 1'
#
loop_
_entity.id
_entity.type
_entity.pdbx_description
1 polymer ?
#
loop_
_entity_poly.entity_id
_entity_poly.type
_entity_poly.pdbx_seq_one_letter_code
_entity_poly.pdbx_strand_id
1 'polypeptide(L)' 'LPQLLVRNGLFPTAPSQPRIAVSVELLGFYRALFERSCDAINALASALHTQYTR' A
#
# COMPACT_ATOMS: atom_id res chain seq x y z
N LEU A 1 31.78 19.44 -20.84
CA LEU A 1 30.91 20.41 -20.10
C LEU A 1 29.61 19.76 -19.58
N PRO A 2 28.76 19.12 -20.42
CA PRO A 2 27.44 18.64 -19.99
C PRO A 2 27.47 17.57 -18.89
N GLN A 3 28.44 16.65 -18.97
CA GLN A 3 28.63 15.57 -18.00
C GLN A 3 28.97 16.06 -16.58
N LEU A 4 29.67 17.20 -16.48
CA LEU A 4 29.99 17.81 -15.19
C LEU A 4 28.72 18.37 -14.53
N LEU A 5 27.83 18.98 -15.32
CA LEU A 5 26.59 19.58 -14.83
C LEU A 5 25.58 18.51 -14.40
N VAL A 6 25.53 17.39 -15.12
CA VAL A 6 24.81 16.17 -14.73
C VAL A 6 25.32 15.61 -13.41
N ARG A 7 26.65 15.46 -13.26
CA ARG A 7 27.26 14.92 -12.02
C ARG A 7 26.98 15.79 -10.79
N ASN A 8 26.88 17.10 -10.99
CA ASN A 8 26.55 18.06 -9.92
C ASN A 8 25.04 18.22 -9.66
N GLY A 9 24.18 17.43 -10.31
CA GLY A 9 22.73 17.48 -10.11
C GLY A 9 22.06 18.74 -10.67
N LEU A 10 22.76 19.50 -11.51
CA LEU A 10 22.26 20.74 -12.13
C LEU A 10 21.42 20.47 -13.38
N PHE A 11 21.39 19.21 -13.86
CA PHE A 11 20.45 18.74 -14.86
C PHE A 11 19.66 17.54 -14.32
N PRO A 12 18.34 17.50 -14.53
CA PRO A 12 17.55 16.32 -14.18
C PRO A 12 17.98 15.17 -15.09
N THR A 13 18.76 14.24 -14.55
CA THR A 13 18.99 12.95 -15.19
C THR A 13 18.05 11.91 -14.62
N ALA A 14 17.71 10.91 -15.45
CA ALA A 14 17.03 9.72 -14.97
C ALA A 14 17.76 9.19 -13.72
N PRO A 15 17.03 8.80 -12.65
CA PRO A 15 17.67 8.27 -11.47
C PRO A 15 18.49 7.04 -11.88
N SER A 16 19.73 6.95 -11.38
CA SER A 16 20.64 5.83 -11.66
C SER A 16 20.06 4.46 -11.28
N GLN A 17 19.02 4.46 -10.45
CA GLN A 17 18.25 3.30 -10.06
C GLN A 17 16.75 3.57 -10.24
N PRO A 18 15.97 2.58 -10.72
CA PRO A 18 14.53 2.69 -10.73
C PRO A 18 14.03 2.88 -9.30
N ARG A 19 13.23 3.92 -9.08
CA ARG A 19 12.50 4.11 -7.82
C ARG A 19 11.18 3.35 -7.91
N ILE A 20 10.84 2.59 -6.88
CA ILE A 20 9.53 1.94 -6.78
C ILE A 20 8.51 3.04 -6.46
N ALA A 21 7.59 3.28 -7.38
CA ALA A 21 6.40 4.08 -7.11
C ALA A 21 5.27 3.13 -6.68
N VAL A 22 4.61 3.46 -5.57
CA VAL A 22 3.43 2.73 -5.09
C VAL A 22 2.20 3.60 -5.34
N SER A 23 1.15 3.03 -5.95
CA SER A 23 -0.11 3.75 -6.15
C SER A 23 -0.82 3.95 -4.81
N VAL A 24 -1.11 5.20 -4.46
CA VAL A 24 -1.86 5.55 -3.24
C VAL A 24 -3.29 5.04 -3.31
N GLU A 25 -3.90 5.07 -4.50
CA GLU A 25 -5.25 4.53 -4.73
C GLU A 25 -5.30 3.02 -4.47
N LEU A 26 -4.25 2.29 -4.89
CA LEU A 26 -4.13 0.86 -4.63
C LEU A 26 -4.06 0.57 -3.13
N LEU A 27 -3.27 1.36 -2.38
CA LEU A 27 -3.20 1.23 -0.92
C LEU A 27 -4.55 1.52 -0.25
N GLY A 28 -5.28 2.53 -0.74
CA GLY A 28 -6.63 2.85 -0.27
C GLY A 28 -7.62 1.71 -0.52
N PHE A 29 -7.58 1.11 -1.71
CA PHE A 29 -8.38 -0.06 -2.04
C PHE A 29 -8.08 -1.26 -1.12
N TYR A 30 -6.81 -1.60 -0.94
CA TYR A 30 -6.41 -2.70 -0.06
C TYR A 30 -6.85 -2.48 1.39
N ARG A 31 -6.75 -1.25 1.90
CA ARG A 31 -7.22 -0.92 3.25
C ARG A 31 -8.73 -1.17 3.39
N ALA A 32 -9.53 -0.64 2.47
CA ALA A 32 -10.98 -0.82 2.51
C ALA A 32 -11.40 -2.31 2.39
N LEU A 33 -10.67 -3.08 1.58
CA LEU A 33 -10.89 -4.52 1.47
C LEU A 33 -10.57 -5.24 2.78
N PHE A 34 -9.47 -4.87 3.43
CA PHE A 34 -9.04 -5.45 4.69
C PHE A 34 -10.05 -5.19 5.80
N GLU A 35 -10.49 -3.94 5.96
CA GLU A 35 -11.49 -3.54 6.96
C GLU A 35 -12.79 -4.35 6.80
N ARG A 36 -13.33 -4.43 5.60
CA ARG A 36 -14.55 -5.21 5.32
C ARG A 36 -14.37 -6.70 5.59
N SER A 37 -13.20 -7.25 5.31
CA SER A 37 -12.90 -8.65 5.58
C SER A 37 -12.84 -8.92 7.09
N CYS A 38 -12.23 -8.03 7.86
CA CYS A 38 -12.22 -8.11 9.31
C CYS A 38 -13.63 -8.05 9.91
N ASP A 39 -14.48 -7.14 9.43
CA ASP A 39 -15.86 -7.03 9.89
C ASP A 39 -16.63 -8.34 9.66
N ALA A 40 -16.47 -8.96 8.49
CA ALA A 40 -17.10 -10.23 8.17
C ALA A 40 -16.61 -11.38 9.09
N ILE A 41 -15.29 -11.46 9.32
CA ILE A 41 -14.70 -12.48 10.21
C ILE A 41 -15.18 -12.28 11.65
N ASN A 42 -15.21 -11.04 12.13
CA ASN A 42 -15.68 -10.72 13.48
C ASN A 42 -17.17 -11.03 13.66
N ALA A 43 -17.99 -10.71 12.65
CA ALA A 43 -19.42 -11.05 12.65
C ALA A 43 -19.63 -12.58 12.70
N LEU A 44 -18.86 -13.34 11.91
CA LEU A 44 -18.90 -14.80 11.93
C LEU A 44 -18.47 -15.36 13.29
N ALA A 45 -17.37 -14.87 13.85
CA ALA A 45 -16.89 -15.29 15.16
C ALA A 45 -17.93 -15.01 16.27
N SER A 46 -18.58 -13.85 16.23
CA SER A 46 -19.65 -13.48 17.17
C SER A 46 -20.87 -14.40 17.04
N ALA A 47 -21.28 -14.72 15.80
CA ALA A 47 -22.38 -15.64 15.56
C ALA A 47 -22.08 -17.06 16.08
N LEU A 48 -20.86 -17.56 15.81
CA LEU A 48 -20.41 -18.86 16.33
C LEU A 48 -20.36 -18.86 17.85
N HIS A 49 -19.81 -17.82 18.47
CA HIS A 49 -19.77 -17.69 19.93
C HIS A 49 -21.18 -17.79 20.51
N THR A 50 -22.11 -16.99 20.00
CA THR A 50 -23.52 -17.00 20.44
C THR A 50 -24.18 -18.37 20.29
N GLN A 51 -23.86 -19.11 19.22
CA GLN A 51 -24.44 -20.43 18.95
C GLN A 51 -23.90 -21.51 19.90
N TYR A 52 -22.63 -21.44 20.26
CA TYR A 52 -21.95 -22.48 21.05
C TYR A 52 -21.90 -22.19 22.56
N THR A 53 -22.10 -20.95 23.00
CA THR A 53 -22.18 -20.59 24.42
C THR A 53 -23.61 -20.47 24.95
N ARG A 54 -24.61 -20.75 24.12
CA ARG A 54 -25.99 -21.04 24.55
C ARG A 54 -26.08 -22.45 25.09
#